data_AF-A0A7K0WEL7-F1
#
_entry.id   AF-A0A7K0WEL7-F1
#
_cell.length_a   1.000
_cell.length_b   1.000
_cell.length_c   1.000
_cell.angle_alpha   90.00
_cell.angle_beta   90.00
_cell.angle_gamma   90.00
#
_symmetry.space_group_name_H-M   'P 1'
#
loop_
_entity.id
_entity.type
_entity.pdbx_description
1 polymer ?
#
loop_
_entity_poly.entity_id
_entity_poly.type
_entity_poly.pdbx_seq_one_letter_code
_entity_poly.pdbx_strand_id
1 'polypeptide(L)'
;MSEQKRLIANRYELGNLIGRGGMADVYEGIDTRLSRTVAIKLLKSDLANDPSFEDRFRQEAQASARMAHPTIVRVYDAGEDIELDSRGNQVKHPFIVMEYVRGKLLRDILHERRLSIEEAVNYASGVLTALEFSHKAGVIHRDIKSANIMITENDQVKVMDFGIARAISDSSATMANTVGIMGTAQYFSPEQAKGENVDARTDLYS
;
A
#
# COMPACT_ATOMS: atom_id res chain seq x y z
N MET A 1 33.35 -6.31 7.68
CA MET A 1 32.29 -6.82 8.58
C MET A 1 30.99 -6.69 7.81
N SER A 2 30.32 -7.80 7.46
CA SER A 2 29.01 -7.66 6.80
C SER A 2 28.03 -7.08 7.80
N GLU A 3 27.36 -5.99 7.44
CA GLU A 3 26.21 -5.52 8.21
C GLU A 3 25.26 -6.69 8.41
N GLN A 4 24.98 -7.01 9.67
CA GLN A 4 24.05 -8.06 10.01
C GLN A 4 22.66 -7.58 9.60
N LYS A 5 22.17 -8.07 8.47
CA LYS A 5 20.86 -7.68 7.94
C LYS A 5 19.78 -8.15 8.92
N ARG A 6 18.83 -7.26 9.19
CA ARG A 6 17.72 -7.51 10.11
C ARG A 6 16.79 -8.58 9.52
N LEU A 7 16.40 -9.57 10.34
CA LEU A 7 15.42 -10.59 9.97
C LEU A 7 14.09 -10.29 10.65
N ILE A 8 13.02 -10.20 9.85
CA ILE A 8 11.65 -10.06 10.34
C ILE A 8 10.99 -11.44 10.40
N ALA A 9 10.36 -11.74 11.53
CA ALA A 9 9.64 -12.98 11.80
C ALA A 9 10.48 -14.25 11.54
N ASN A 10 11.80 -14.17 11.77
CA ASN A 10 12.78 -15.22 11.48
C ASN A 10 12.68 -15.79 10.04
N ARG A 11 12.26 -14.97 9.07
CA ARG A 11 12.05 -15.41 7.68
C ARG A 11 12.43 -14.38 6.64
N TYR A 12 12.12 -13.12 6.85
CA TYR A 12 12.26 -12.09 5.83
C TYR A 12 13.49 -11.25 6.11
N GLU A 13 14.52 -11.38 5.28
CA GLU A 13 15.73 -10.59 5.37
C GLU A 13 15.45 -9.18 4.83
N LEU A 14 15.59 -8.17 5.68
CA LEU A 14 15.35 -6.78 5.34
C LEU A 14 16.54 -6.23 4.54
N GLY A 15 16.25 -5.69 3.37
CA GLY A 15 17.22 -5.04 2.49
C GLY A 15 17.07 -3.52 2.50
N ASN A 16 17.21 -2.91 1.32
CA ASN A 16 17.20 -1.46 1.17
C ASN A 16 15.80 -0.88 1.38
N LEU A 17 15.74 0.33 1.94
CA LEU A 17 14.51 1.12 1.95
C LEU A 17 14.18 1.58 0.52
N ILE A 18 12.99 1.23 0.03
CA ILE A 18 12.54 1.55 -1.34
C ILE A 18 11.37 2.54 -1.36
N GLY A 19 10.70 2.77 -0.23
CA GLY A 19 9.60 3.73 -0.15
C GLY A 19 9.35 4.23 1.27
N ARG A 20 8.97 5.50 1.41
CA ARG A 20 8.55 6.11 2.68
C ARG A 20 7.11 6.59 2.56
N GLY A 21 6.22 6.01 3.34
CA GLY A 21 4.84 6.44 3.47
C GLY A 21 4.62 7.27 4.74
N GLY A 22 3.39 7.77 4.92
CA GLY A 22 3.00 8.41 6.19
C GLY A 22 3.01 7.40 7.34
N MET A 23 2.36 6.26 7.14
CA MET A 23 2.15 5.24 8.18
C MET A 23 3.24 4.16 8.22
N ALA A 24 3.82 3.82 7.07
CA ALA A 24 4.70 2.67 6.93
C ALA A 24 5.89 3.01 6.02
N ASP A 25 6.99 2.29 6.22
CA ASP A 25 8.14 2.28 5.35
C ASP A 25 8.15 0.98 4.55
N VAL A 26 8.58 1.02 3.30
CA VAL A 26 8.65 -0.15 2.41
C VAL A 26 10.10 -0.47 2.10
N TYR A 27 10.49 -1.71 2.35
CA TYR A 27 11.82 -2.23 2.11
C TYR A 27 11.78 -3.29 1.02
N GLU A 28 12.83 -3.36 0.21
CA GLU A 28 13.15 -4.59 -0.51
C GLU A 28 13.60 -5.64 0.51
N GLY A 29 13.27 -6.91 0.29
CA GLY A 29 13.74 -7.99 1.14
C GLY A 29 13.75 -9.33 0.44
N ILE A 30 14.27 -10.34 1.14
CA ILE A 30 14.35 -11.72 0.66
C ILE A 30 13.53 -12.63 1.58
N ASP A 31 12.58 -13.37 1.01
CA ASP A 31 11.93 -14.49 1.68
C ASP A 31 12.92 -15.67 1.71
N THR A 32 13.58 -15.88 2.85
CA THR A 32 14.65 -16.89 2.98
C THR A 32 14.16 -18.33 2.81
N ARG A 33 12.86 -18.60 2.98
CA ARG A 33 12.29 -19.94 2.79
C ARG A 33 12.05 -20.26 1.31
N LEU A 34 11.61 -19.28 0.54
CA LEU A 34 11.26 -19.45 -0.87
C LEU A 34 12.33 -18.90 -1.83
N SER A 35 13.39 -18.27 -1.29
CA SER A 35 14.48 -17.65 -2.06
C SER A 35 13.99 -16.68 -3.14
N ARG A 36 13.04 -15.80 -2.79
CA ARG A 36 12.49 -14.80 -3.71
C ARG A 36 12.58 -13.39 -3.12
N THR A 37 12.73 -12.41 -4.01
CA THR A 37 12.63 -11.00 -3.66
C THR A 37 11.17 -10.63 -3.34
N VAL A 38 10.98 -9.87 -2.27
CA VAL A 38 9.68 -9.37 -1.79
C VAL A 38 9.79 -7.91 -1.40
N ALA A 39 8.66 -7.21 -1.38
CA ALA A 39 8.54 -5.92 -0.71
C ALA A 39 7.97 -6.14 0.69
N ILE A 40 8.58 -5.51 1.69
CA ILE A 40 8.21 -5.61 3.11
C ILE A 40 7.75 -4.24 3.56
N LYS A 41 6.45 -4.07 3.73
CA LYS A 41 5.85 -2.85 4.31
C LYS A 41 5.87 -3.01 5.83
N LEU A 42 6.57 -2.12 6.53
CA LEU A 42 6.69 -2.10 7.99
C LEU A 42 5.98 -0.87 8.55
N LEU A 43 5.05 -1.08 9.49
CA LEU A 43 4.43 0.01 10.22
C LEU A 43 5.48 0.73 11.07
N LYS A 44 5.49 2.07 11.05
CA LYS A 44 6.46 2.85 11.83
C LYS A 44 6.27 2.61 13.33
N SER A 45 7.37 2.53 14.06
CA SER A 45 7.40 2.25 15.50
C SER A 45 6.50 3.18 16.32
N ASP A 46 6.47 4.46 15.96
CA ASP A 46 5.71 5.48 16.69
C ASP A 46 4.18 5.29 16.54
N LEU A 47 3.76 4.55 15.52
CA LEU A 47 2.36 4.23 15.24
C LEU A 47 1.99 2.80 15.64
N ALA A 48 2.97 1.93 15.87
CA ALA A 48 2.75 0.51 16.18
C ALA A 48 2.07 0.28 17.54
N ASN A 49 2.08 1.28 18.43
CA ASN A 49 1.41 1.21 19.73
C ASN A 49 0.00 1.81 19.71
N ASP A 50 -0.46 2.37 18.58
CA ASP A 50 -1.81 2.89 18.42
C ASP A 50 -2.70 1.82 17.76
N PRO A 51 -3.68 1.25 18.50
CA PRO A 51 -4.55 0.20 17.98
C PRO A 51 -5.28 0.58 16.69
N SER A 52 -5.56 1.88 16.48
CA SER A 52 -6.26 2.34 15.28
C SER A 52 -5.40 2.21 14.02
N PHE A 53 -4.07 2.37 14.12
CA PHE A 53 -3.15 2.17 13.00
C PHE A 53 -2.89 0.69 12.78
N GLU A 54 -2.76 -0.10 13.85
CA GLU A 54 -2.62 -1.56 13.76
C GLU A 54 -3.83 -2.20 13.06
N ASP A 55 -5.05 -1.83 13.45
CA ASP A 55 -6.27 -2.36 12.85
C ASP A 55 -6.40 -1.96 11.38
N ARG A 56 -6.04 -0.72 11.01
CA ARG A 56 -5.99 -0.28 9.61
C ARG A 56 -5.01 -1.10 8.79
N PHE A 57 -3.81 -1.31 9.32
CA PHE A 57 -2.77 -2.08 8.66
C PHE A 57 -3.19 -3.54 8.46
N ARG A 58 -3.84 -4.14 9.47
CA ARG A 58 -4.40 -5.50 9.39
C ARG A 58 -5.54 -5.58 8.37
N GLN A 59 -6.42 -4.59 8.31
CA GLN A 59 -7.52 -4.55 7.33
C GLN A 59 -7.01 -4.45 5.89
N GLU A 60 -5.98 -3.63 5.64
CA GLU A 60 -5.32 -3.53 4.34
C GLU A 60 -4.79 -4.89 3.87
N ALA A 61 -4.06 -5.58 4.76
CA ALA A 61 -3.52 -6.91 4.49
C ALA A 61 -4.64 -7.92 4.15
N GLN A 62 -5.72 -7.93 4.94
CA GLN A 62 -6.85 -8.84 4.77
C GLN A 62 -7.63 -8.57 3.48
N ALA A 63 -7.85 -7.31 3.13
CA ALA A 63 -8.52 -6.94 1.89
C ALA A 63 -7.69 -7.41 0.69
N SER A 64 -6.41 -7.07 0.68
CA SER A 64 -5.48 -7.41 -0.40
C SER A 64 -5.24 -8.91 -0.54
N ALA A 65 -5.20 -9.67 0.56
CA ALA A 65 -4.99 -11.12 0.54
C ALA A 65 -6.10 -11.90 -0.18
N ARG A 66 -7.31 -11.33 -0.30
CA ARG A 66 -8.43 -11.94 -1.03
C ARG A 66 -8.34 -11.73 -2.54
N MET A 67 -7.40 -10.89 -3.00
CA MET A 67 -7.32 -10.48 -4.39
C MET A 67 -6.07 -11.02 -5.05
N ALA A 68 -6.26 -11.88 -6.05
CA ALA A 68 -5.19 -12.42 -6.87
C ALA A 68 -5.50 -12.12 -8.34
N HIS A 69 -4.93 -11.03 -8.85
CA HIS A 69 -5.08 -10.62 -10.24
C HIS A 69 -3.76 -10.03 -10.77
N PRO A 70 -3.38 -10.24 -12.05
CA PRO A 70 -2.14 -9.70 -12.60
C PRO A 70 -1.98 -8.19 -12.46
N THR A 71 -3.07 -7.42 -12.45
CA THR A 71 -3.04 -5.94 -12.30
C THR A 71 -3.05 -5.46 -10.85
N ILE A 72 -3.01 -6.37 -9.87
CA ILE A 72 -3.00 -6.05 -8.43
C ILE A 72 -1.69 -6.56 -7.81
N VAL A 73 -1.06 -5.75 -6.97
CA VAL A 73 0.10 -6.18 -6.18
C VAL A 73 -0.32 -7.27 -5.22
N ARG A 74 0.30 -8.44 -5.34
CA ARG A 74 -0.08 -9.58 -4.52
C ARG A 74 0.47 -9.46 -3.11
N VAL A 75 -0.39 -9.61 -2.10
CA VAL A 75 0.04 -9.82 -0.72
C VAL A 75 0.30 -11.31 -0.49
N TYR A 76 1.47 -11.62 0.06
CA TYR A 76 1.91 -12.98 0.34
C TYR A 76 1.73 -13.37 1.81
N ASP A 77 1.95 -12.44 2.71
CA ASP A 77 1.93 -12.69 4.16
C ASP A 77 1.70 -11.39 4.92
N ALA A 78 1.24 -11.49 6.16
CA ALA A 78 1.15 -10.38 7.08
C ALA A 78 1.26 -10.89 8.52
N GLY A 79 1.90 -10.11 9.38
CA GLY A 79 2.14 -10.51 10.76
C GLY A 79 2.66 -9.39 11.63
N GLU A 80 3.09 -9.77 12.82
CA GLU A 80 3.72 -8.90 13.81
C GLU A 80 5.00 -9.59 14.29
N ASP A 81 6.10 -8.84 14.32
CA ASP A 81 7.33 -9.25 14.98
C ASP A 81 7.53 -8.46 16.27
N ILE A 82 8.17 -9.05 17.27
CA ILE A 82 8.40 -8.41 18.58
C ILE A 82 9.89 -8.43 18.87
N GLU A 83 10.48 -7.24 18.97
CA GLU A 83 11.88 -7.05 19.37
C GLU A 83 11.95 -6.36 20.73
N LEU A 84 13.05 -6.56 21.45
CA LEU A 84 13.34 -5.81 22.67
C LEU A 84 14.21 -4.61 22.33
N ASP A 85 13.80 -3.41 22.76
CA ASP A 85 14.65 -2.22 22.66
C ASP A 85 15.84 -2.28 23.62
N SER A 86 16.75 -1.30 23.53
CA SER A 86 17.93 -1.20 24.39
C SER A 86 17.61 -1.03 25.89
N ARG A 87 16.35 -0.78 26.24
CA ARG A 87 15.83 -0.64 27.61
C ARG A 87 15.03 -1.87 28.06
N GLY A 88 14.92 -2.89 27.22
CA GLY A 88 14.17 -4.11 27.50
C GLY A 88 12.66 -4.00 27.28
N ASN A 89 12.16 -2.94 26.66
CA ASN A 89 10.75 -2.83 26.30
C ASN A 89 10.46 -3.61 25.03
N GLN A 90 9.29 -4.24 24.97
CA GLN A 90 8.82 -4.87 23.74
C GLN A 90 8.39 -3.80 22.73
N VAL A 91 8.93 -3.89 21.52
CA VAL A 91 8.56 -3.08 20.37
C VAL A 91 7.94 -3.99 19.32
N LYS A 92 6.71 -3.68 18.93
CA LYS A 92 5.99 -4.37 17.89
C LYS A 92 6.38 -3.83 16.52
N HIS A 93 6.50 -4.73 15.56
CA HIS A 93 6.76 -4.43 14.17
C HIS A 93 5.73 -5.15 13.29
N PRO A 94 4.52 -4.59 13.14
CA PRO A 94 3.55 -5.07 12.17
C PRO A 94 4.13 -4.97 10.75
N PHE A 95 3.98 -6.04 9.97
CA PHE A 95 4.51 -6.14 8.61
C PHE A 95 3.51 -6.75 7.63
N ILE A 96 3.62 -6.32 6.37
CA ILE A 96 2.97 -6.96 5.21
C ILE A 96 4.07 -7.31 4.21
N VAL A 97 4.07 -8.57 3.77
CA VAL A 97 4.95 -9.06 2.71
C VAL A 97 4.16 -9.12 1.43
N MET A 98 4.65 -8.46 0.40
CA MET A 98 3.98 -8.33 -0.88
C MET A 98 4.94 -8.52 -2.04
N GLU A 99 4.37 -8.64 -3.24
CA GLU A 99 5.08 -8.71 -4.50
C GLU A 99 6.05 -7.55 -4.64
N TYR A 100 7.34 -7.86 -4.86
CA TYR A 100 8.30 -6.87 -5.31
C TYR A 100 8.11 -6.64 -6.80
N VAL A 101 7.44 -5.54 -7.14
CA VAL A 101 7.19 -5.19 -8.53
C VAL A 101 8.34 -4.34 -9.05
N ARG A 102 9.02 -4.85 -10.08
CA ARG A 102 10.06 -4.11 -10.81
C ARG A 102 9.41 -3.12 -11.78
N GLY A 103 9.61 -1.83 -11.54
CA GLY A 103 8.96 -0.78 -12.31
C GLY A 103 9.13 0.59 -11.67
N LYS A 104 8.33 1.55 -12.16
CA LYS A 104 8.26 2.91 -11.61
C LYS A 104 6.85 3.22 -11.14
N LEU A 105 6.73 4.12 -10.16
CA LEU A 105 5.43 4.71 -9.83
C LEU A 105 4.94 5.59 -10.98
N LEU A 106 3.64 5.52 -11.28
CA LEU A 106 3.03 6.34 -12.32
C LEU A 106 3.22 7.83 -12.01
N ARG A 107 3.17 8.23 -10.73
CA ARG A 107 3.46 9.60 -10.29
C ARG A 107 4.82 10.08 -10.79
N ASP A 108 5.84 9.24 -10.67
CA ASP A 108 7.21 9.62 -11.01
C ASP A 108 7.36 9.73 -12.53
N ILE A 109 6.71 8.84 -13.30
CA ILE A 109 6.62 8.94 -14.76
C ILE A 109 5.94 10.26 -15.18
N LEU A 110 4.83 10.62 -14.54
CA LEU A 110 4.08 11.85 -14.83
C LEU A 110 4.84 13.13 -14.45
N HIS A 111 5.78 13.02 -13.51
CA HIS A 111 6.68 14.10 -13.14
C HIS A 111 7.82 14.24 -14.16
N GLU A 112 8.37 13.12 -14.64
CA GLU A 112 9.44 13.08 -15.64
C GLU A 112 8.96 13.54 -17.02
N ARG A 113 7.76 13.14 -17.44
CA ARG A 113 7.23 13.43 -18.78
C ARG A 113 5.71 13.38 -18.88
N ARG A 114 5.20 13.82 -20.03
CA ARG A 114 3.82 13.56 -20.43
C ARG A 114 3.68 12.15 -21.00
N LEU A 115 2.51 11.55 -20.79
CA LEU A 115 2.12 10.31 -21.45
C LEU A 115 1.65 10.61 -22.86
N SER A 116 1.90 9.67 -23.77
CA SER A 116 1.16 9.57 -25.02
C SER A 116 -0.30 9.18 -24.74
N ILE A 117 -1.17 9.40 -25.72
CA ILE A 117 -2.57 8.98 -25.65
C ILE A 117 -2.66 7.45 -25.49
N GLU A 118 -1.82 6.71 -26.21
CA GLU A 118 -1.78 5.25 -26.16
C GLU A 118 -1.41 4.75 -24.75
N GLU A 119 -0.36 5.30 -24.13
CA GLU A 119 0.00 4.97 -22.74
C GLU A 119 -1.12 5.31 -21.77
N ALA A 120 -1.73 6.48 -21.91
CA ALA A 120 -2.82 6.89 -21.02
C ALA A 120 -4.02 5.92 -21.10
N VAL A 121 -4.40 5.50 -22.32
CA VAL A 121 -5.47 4.53 -22.53
C VAL A 121 -5.09 3.15 -21.97
N ASN A 122 -3.87 2.69 -22.23
CA ASN A 122 -3.40 1.39 -21.76
C ASN A 122 -3.34 1.34 -20.24
N TYR A 123 -2.79 2.37 -19.58
CA TYR A 123 -2.70 2.42 -18.13
C TYR A 123 -4.07 2.56 -17.49
N ALA A 124 -4.96 3.41 -18.03
CA ALA A 124 -6.33 3.53 -17.54
C ALA A 124 -7.07 2.19 -17.65
N SER A 125 -6.93 1.46 -18.75
CA SER A 125 -7.52 0.13 -18.93
C SER A 125 -7.01 -0.88 -17.89
N GLY A 126 -5.70 -0.87 -17.61
CA GLY A 126 -5.10 -1.71 -16.56
C GLY A 126 -5.62 -1.39 -15.15
N VAL A 127 -5.78 -0.10 -14.82
CA VAL A 127 -6.37 0.35 -13.55
C VAL A 127 -7.83 -0.08 -13.45
N LEU A 128 -8.64 0.15 -14.49
CA LEU A 128 -10.04 -0.26 -14.53
C LEU A 128 -10.21 -1.77 -14.39
N THR A 129 -9.28 -2.56 -14.94
CA THR A 129 -9.27 -4.01 -14.76
C THR A 129 -9.01 -4.40 -13.30
N ALA A 130 -8.08 -3.71 -12.61
CA ALA A 130 -7.85 -3.92 -11.18
C ALA A 130 -9.09 -3.57 -10.33
N LEU A 131 -9.74 -2.45 -10.65
CA LEU A 131 -10.95 -1.99 -9.97
C LEU A 131 -12.14 -2.92 -10.20
N GLU A 132 -12.34 -3.40 -11.42
CA GLU A 132 -13.41 -4.37 -11.71
C GLU A 132 -13.24 -5.62 -10.83
N PHE A 133 -12.01 -6.13 -10.73
CA PHE A 133 -11.70 -7.29 -9.93
C PHE A 133 -11.92 -7.03 -8.42
N SER A 134 -11.48 -5.88 -7.91
CA SER A 134 -11.66 -5.54 -6.50
C SER A 134 -13.12 -5.32 -6.14
N HIS A 135 -13.89 -4.62 -6.99
CA HIS A 135 -15.31 -4.37 -6.79
C HIS A 135 -16.12 -5.67 -6.80
N LYS A 136 -15.80 -6.62 -7.69
CA LYS A 136 -16.39 -7.98 -7.67
C LYS A 136 -16.07 -8.74 -6.38
N ALA A 137 -14.90 -8.49 -5.78
CA ALA A 137 -14.51 -9.04 -4.49
C ALA A 137 -15.10 -8.26 -3.28
N GLY A 138 -15.91 -7.22 -3.51
CA GLY A 138 -16.50 -6.38 -2.47
C GLY A 138 -15.53 -5.40 -1.82
N VAL A 139 -14.41 -5.10 -2.47
CA VAL A 139 -13.38 -4.18 -1.98
C VAL A 139 -13.38 -2.90 -2.83
N ILE A 140 -13.64 -1.76 -2.17
CA ILE A 140 -13.50 -0.42 -2.73
C ILE A 140 -12.11 0.10 -2.34
N HIS A 141 -11.33 0.61 -3.29
CA HIS A 141 -9.97 1.08 -3.06
C HIS A 141 -9.93 2.37 -2.22
N ARG A 142 -10.74 3.36 -2.60
CA ARG A 142 -10.97 4.70 -2.01
C ARG A 142 -9.76 5.65 -1.99
N ASP A 143 -8.58 5.18 -2.39
CA ASP A 143 -7.36 5.99 -2.50
C ASP A 143 -6.66 5.80 -3.86
N ILE A 144 -7.42 5.79 -4.96
CA ILE A 144 -6.83 5.69 -6.30
C ILE A 144 -6.10 6.99 -6.62
N LYS A 145 -4.81 6.86 -6.96
CA LYS A 145 -3.94 7.97 -7.37
C LYS A 145 -2.69 7.43 -8.03
N SER A 146 -1.99 8.29 -8.76
CA SER A 146 -0.74 7.95 -9.45
C SER A 146 0.38 7.43 -8.53
N ALA A 147 0.32 7.71 -7.23
CA ALA A 147 1.26 7.19 -6.23
C ALA A 147 0.97 5.76 -5.76
N ASN A 148 -0.22 5.22 -6.07
CA ASN A 148 -0.64 3.84 -5.73
C ASN A 148 -0.73 2.95 -6.99
N ILE A 149 -0.11 3.40 -8.08
CA ILE A 149 -0.07 2.70 -9.37
C ILE A 149 1.38 2.58 -9.79
N MET A 150 1.82 1.36 -10.08
CA MET A 150 3.11 1.10 -10.69
C MET A 150 2.99 0.60 -12.11
N ILE A 151 3.92 1.06 -12.94
CA ILE A 151 4.13 0.59 -14.31
C ILE A 151 5.37 -0.28 -14.28
N THR A 152 5.19 -1.56 -14.62
CA THR A 152 6.28 -2.54 -14.66
C THR A 152 7.25 -2.29 -15.81
N GLU A 153 8.42 -2.93 -15.77
CA GLU A 153 9.37 -2.93 -16.89
C GLU A 153 8.78 -3.45 -18.22
N ASN A 154 7.71 -4.25 -18.15
CA ASN A 154 6.98 -4.77 -19.31
C ASN A 154 5.74 -3.92 -19.67
N ASP A 155 5.67 -2.68 -19.21
CA ASP A 155 4.59 -1.72 -19.48
C ASP A 155 3.19 -2.14 -18.98
N GLN A 156 3.15 -3.04 -17.99
CA GLN A 156 1.91 -3.48 -17.33
C GLN A 156 1.61 -2.67 -16.07
N VAL A 157 0.33 -2.48 -15.76
CA VAL A 157 -0.15 -1.82 -14.53
C VAL A 157 -0.18 -2.79 -13.34
N LYS A 158 0.23 -2.28 -12.18
CA LYS A 158 0.05 -2.90 -10.86
C LYS A 158 -0.51 -1.88 -9.87
N VAL A 159 -1.72 -2.12 -9.37
CA VAL A 159 -2.37 -1.30 -8.33
C VAL A 159 -2.05 -1.87 -6.95
N MET A 160 -1.74 -1.01 -5.99
CA MET A 160 -1.34 -1.36 -4.62
C MET A 160 -2.18 -0.64 -3.56
N ASP A 161 -2.02 -1.04 -2.30
CA ASP A 161 -2.65 -0.39 -1.12
C ASP A 161 -4.20 -0.45 -1.09
N PHE A 162 -4.78 -1.57 -1.51
CA PHE A 162 -6.21 -1.81 -1.35
C PHE A 162 -6.62 -1.92 0.12
N GLY A 163 -7.63 -1.14 0.53
CA GLY A 163 -8.42 -1.44 1.74
C GLY A 163 -8.16 -0.60 2.98
N ILE A 164 -7.35 0.47 2.95
CA ILE A 164 -7.13 1.32 4.15
C ILE A 164 -8.37 2.13 4.57
N ALA A 165 -9.29 2.38 3.64
CA ALA A 165 -10.22 3.49 3.80
C ALA A 165 -11.57 3.13 4.44
N ARG A 166 -11.76 1.90 4.96
CA ARG A 166 -12.93 1.59 5.80
C ARG A 166 -12.91 2.33 7.15
N ALA A 167 -11.71 2.69 7.63
CA ALA A 167 -11.54 3.46 8.87
C ALA A 167 -11.89 4.96 8.73
N ILE A 168 -12.08 5.47 7.50
CA ILE A 168 -12.49 6.88 7.30
C ILE A 168 -13.99 7.05 7.58
N SER A 169 -14.79 6.01 7.36
CA SER A 169 -16.25 6.08 7.54
C SER A 169 -16.73 6.00 8.99
N ASP A 170 -15.94 5.46 9.92
CA ASP A 170 -16.35 5.34 11.34
C ASP A 170 -15.89 6.54 12.20
N SER A 171 -15.17 7.51 11.62
CA SER A 171 -14.68 8.70 12.33
C SER A 171 -15.07 9.97 11.58
N SER A 172 -16.37 10.20 11.48
CA SER A 172 -17.01 11.37 10.88
C SER A 172 -16.72 12.72 11.57
N ALA A 173 -15.64 12.88 12.35
CA ALA A 173 -15.40 14.14 13.07
C ALA A 173 -13.97 14.52 13.46
N THR A 174 -12.92 13.71 13.25
CA THR A 174 -11.57 14.06 13.79
C THR A 174 -10.38 13.78 12.86
N MET A 175 -10.59 13.66 11.55
CA MET A 175 -9.50 13.40 10.60
C MET A 175 -8.84 14.66 10.01
N ALA A 176 -8.62 15.66 10.87
CA ALA A 176 -7.86 16.87 10.56
C ALA A 176 -6.48 16.89 11.26
N ASN A 177 -5.80 15.75 11.34
CA ASN A 177 -4.40 15.69 11.78
C ASN A 177 -3.48 15.36 10.59
N THR A 178 -3.10 16.42 9.87
CA THR A 178 -1.72 16.82 9.52
C THR A 178 -0.72 15.65 9.51
N VAL A 179 -0.27 15.09 8.38
CA VAL A 179 0.86 15.60 7.56
C VAL A 179 0.81 15.02 6.10
N GLY A 180 -0.22 14.25 5.73
CA GLY A 180 -0.26 13.52 4.43
C GLY A 180 -1.39 13.90 3.45
N ILE A 181 -2.33 14.79 3.81
CA ILE A 181 -3.58 14.96 3.06
C ILE A 181 -3.45 15.91 1.85
N MET A 182 -2.43 16.77 1.79
CA MET A 182 -2.35 17.80 0.74
C MET A 182 -2.23 17.23 -0.69
N GLY A 183 -1.68 16.02 -0.86
CA GLY A 183 -1.57 15.34 -2.16
C GLY A 183 -2.72 14.39 -2.49
N THR A 184 -3.42 13.87 -1.48
CA THR A 184 -4.49 12.87 -1.67
C THR A 184 -5.85 13.52 -1.93
N ALA A 185 -6.11 14.70 -1.36
CA ALA A 185 -7.37 15.43 -1.53
C ALA A 185 -7.68 15.78 -3.00
N GLN A 186 -6.67 15.83 -3.87
CA GLN A 186 -6.84 16.09 -5.31
C GLN A 186 -7.63 14.99 -6.04
N TYR A 187 -7.67 13.78 -5.47
CA TYR A 187 -8.32 12.60 -6.06
C TYR A 187 -9.63 12.24 -5.35
N PHE A 188 -10.05 13.03 -4.34
CA PHE A 188 -11.28 12.75 -3.61
C PHE A 188 -12.50 12.98 -4.47
N SER A 189 -13.40 11.99 -4.47
CA SER A 189 -14.73 12.17 -5.02
C SER A 189 -15.54 13.18 -4.20
N PRO A 190 -16.57 13.82 -4.79
CA PRO A 190 -17.41 14.78 -4.07
C PRO A 190 -18.04 14.19 -2.80
N GLU A 191 -18.47 12.93 -2.83
CA GLU A 191 -19.01 12.22 -1.66
C GLU A 191 -17.93 11.98 -0.58
N GLN A 192 -16.69 11.66 -0.96
CA GLN A 192 -15.57 11.57 -0.01
C GLN A 192 -15.28 12.91 0.65
N ALA A 193 -15.23 14.00 -0.14
CA ALA A 193 -14.93 15.34 0.36
C ALA A 193 -16.00 15.85 1.34
N LYS A 194 -17.25 15.37 1.21
CA LYS A 194 -18.37 15.69 2.11
C LYS A 194 -18.48 14.74 3.32
N GLY A 195 -17.69 13.67 3.36
CA GLY A 195 -17.81 12.63 4.40
C GLY A 195 -19.09 11.80 4.29
N GLU A 196 -19.66 11.71 3.08
CA GLU A 196 -20.84 10.89 2.80
C GLU A 196 -20.46 9.41 2.66
N ASN A 197 -21.47 8.54 2.63
CA ASN A 197 -21.24 7.12 2.34
C ASN A 197 -20.71 6.95 0.91
N VAL A 198 -19.62 6.20 0.77
CA VAL A 198 -18.95 5.95 -0.50
C VAL A 198 -19.25 4.56 -1.04
N ASP A 199 -19.28 4.43 -2.36
CA ASP A 199 -19.38 3.15 -3.06
C ASP A 199 -18.30 3.02 -4.15
N ALA A 200 -18.38 1.97 -4.98
CA ALA A 200 -17.44 1.69 -6.06
C ALA A 200 -17.24 2.86 -7.05
N ARG A 201 -18.21 3.76 -7.19
CA ARG A 201 -18.13 4.92 -8.10
C ARG A 201 -17.09 5.94 -7.65
N THR A 202 -16.77 5.97 -6.35
CA THR A 202 -15.67 6.78 -5.82
C THR A 202 -14.35 6.43 -6.51
N ASP A 203 -14.05 5.15 -6.70
CA ASP A 203 -12.81 4.72 -7.37
C ASP A 203 -12.79 5.06 -8.87
N LEU A 204 -13.96 5.22 -9.50
CA LEU A 204 -14.08 5.59 -10.91
C LEU A 204 -13.94 7.10 -11.14
N TYR A 205 -14.26 7.90 -10.12
CA TYR A 205 -14.07 9.35 -10.16
C TYR A 205 -12.57 9.70 -10.05
N SER A 206 -11.86 9.04 -9.14
CA SER A 206 -10.44 9.21 -8.88
C SER A 206 -9.55 8.84 -10.06
#